data_AF-A0A384JRX7-F1
#
_entry.id   AF-A0A384JRX7-F1
#
_cell.length_a   1.000
_cell.length_b   1.000
_cell.length_c   1.000
_cell.angle_alpha   90.00
_cell.angle_beta   90.00
_cell.angle_gamma   90.00
#
_symmetry.space_group_name_H-M   'P 1'
#
loop_
_entity.id
_entity.type
_entity.pdbx_description
1 polymer ?
#
loop_
_entity_poly.entity_id
_entity_poly.type
_entity_poly.pdbx_seq_one_letter_code
_entity_poly.pdbx_strand_id
1 'polypeptide(L)'
;MAITHPYSTNIADSNSHPPSKSTPNHNPNNQITLLPVTKADLPRIALLEHLAFEEDEFSDLAFGKERGSPAALKMRERQFEKFLDRAETGEEGGWYCKAVLRAEGGGKEEIVGIAGWSLGGGEGVGKETEMGGENADAVHSVGSLAGTGEERETKIKTKEELEEIWGKGSNVQLCADVFVRGDEHISRVCGVEKWLKLNILVIHPSYQRRGIGTLLLEQGLKLADEKSLQVVLGASPWGIGLYRKYGFVDVHCMDIELDRYEGGEGMGSTRHVIMRRPPGGRE
;
A
#
# COMPACT_ATOMS: atom_id res chain seq x y z
N MET A 1 2.57 0.68 -1.78
CA MET A 1 2.70 -0.75 -2.15
C MET A 1 1.72 -1.54 -1.32
N ALA A 2 1.11 -2.55 -1.91
CA ALA A 2 -0.15 -3.03 -1.38
C ALA A 2 -0.09 -4.30 -0.51
N ILE A 3 1.03 -5.03 -0.32
CA ILE A 3 1.13 -6.17 0.63
C ILE A 3 2.54 -6.26 1.25
N THR A 4 2.63 -6.74 2.49
CA THR A 4 3.86 -6.90 3.30
C THR A 4 4.53 -8.27 3.14
N HIS A 5 5.80 -8.37 3.56
CA HIS A 5 6.51 -9.64 3.77
C HIS A 5 5.74 -10.54 4.77
N PRO A 6 5.67 -11.86 4.57
CA PRO A 6 5.10 -12.78 5.55
C PRO A 6 6.00 -12.86 6.78
N TYR A 7 5.46 -12.62 7.97
CA TYR A 7 6.23 -12.77 9.21
C TYR A 7 6.69 -14.22 9.39
N SER A 8 7.98 -14.43 9.63
CA SER A 8 8.53 -15.75 9.91
C SER A 8 8.18 -16.16 11.34
N THR A 9 7.09 -16.91 11.53
CA THR A 9 6.84 -17.56 12.81
C THR A 9 7.83 -18.71 12.98
N ASN A 10 8.96 -18.47 13.65
CA ASN A 10 9.81 -19.53 14.20
C ASN A 10 9.05 -20.20 15.36
N ILE A 11 8.10 -21.07 15.04
CA ILE A 11 7.58 -22.06 15.99
C ILE A 11 8.38 -23.33 15.72
N ALA A 12 9.38 -23.57 16.57
CA ALA A 12 10.11 -24.83 16.58
C ALA A 12 9.13 -25.98 16.81
N ASP A 13 9.05 -26.88 15.83
CA ASP A 13 8.38 -28.16 15.95
C ASP A 13 9.08 -29.03 17.02
N SER A 14 8.47 -29.15 18.19
CA SER A 14 8.74 -30.26 19.10
C SER A 14 7.50 -30.62 19.91
N ASN A 15 6.69 -31.54 19.38
CA ASN A 15 6.38 -32.82 20.04
C ASN A 15 5.16 -33.50 19.40
N SER A 16 5.40 -34.72 18.93
CA SER A 16 4.43 -35.71 18.51
C SER A 16 3.55 -36.19 19.68
N HIS A 17 2.23 -36.06 19.57
CA HIS A 17 1.23 -36.89 20.28
C HIS A 17 -0.04 -37.06 19.41
N PRO A 18 -0.75 -38.22 19.49
CA PRO A 18 -1.80 -38.60 18.56
C PRO A 18 -3.15 -37.88 18.84
N PRO A 19 -4.09 -37.86 17.88
CA PRO A 19 -5.23 -36.95 17.93
C PRO A 19 -6.32 -37.45 18.88
N SER A 20 -6.65 -36.63 19.88
CA SER A 20 -7.88 -36.73 20.66
C SER A 20 -9.02 -36.01 19.92
N LYS A 21 -10.13 -36.72 19.71
CA LYS A 21 -11.35 -36.21 19.06
C LYS A 21 -12.10 -35.25 19.98
N SER A 22 -12.10 -33.96 19.65
CA SER A 22 -13.26 -33.05 19.71
C SER A 22 -12.78 -31.60 19.57
N THR A 23 -13.13 -30.92 18.49
CA THR A 23 -13.13 -29.44 18.48
C THR A 23 -14.35 -28.93 17.73
N PRO A 24 -15.06 -27.91 18.25
CA PRO A 24 -16.04 -27.16 17.49
C PRO A 24 -15.31 -26.41 16.37
N ASN A 25 -15.97 -26.31 15.22
CA ASN A 25 -15.47 -25.64 14.03
C ASN A 25 -15.37 -24.12 14.30
N HIS A 26 -14.28 -23.68 14.92
CA HIS A 26 -14.06 -22.27 15.27
C HIS A 26 -13.37 -21.58 14.10
N ASN A 27 -14.17 -20.94 13.24
CA ASN A 27 -13.65 -20.14 12.15
C ASN A 27 -13.23 -18.76 12.71
N PRO A 28 -11.92 -18.44 12.83
CA PRO A 28 -11.45 -17.19 13.44
C PRO A 28 -11.96 -15.93 12.70
N ASN A 29 -12.44 -16.07 11.45
CA ASN A 29 -13.07 -14.99 10.70
C ASN A 29 -14.41 -14.51 11.28
N ASN A 30 -15.08 -15.30 12.14
CA ASN A 30 -16.37 -14.88 12.72
C ASN A 30 -16.23 -13.74 13.74
N GLN A 31 -15.00 -13.37 14.12
CA GLN A 31 -14.71 -12.29 15.07
C GLN A 31 -14.16 -11.02 14.40
N ILE A 32 -13.91 -11.04 13.08
CA ILE A 32 -13.38 -9.88 12.34
C ILE A 32 -14.53 -9.06 11.77
N THR A 33 -14.56 -7.76 12.07
CA THR A 33 -15.49 -6.80 11.48
C THR A 33 -14.74 -5.75 10.68
N LEU A 34 -15.24 -5.43 9.49
CA LEU A 34 -14.71 -4.33 8.68
C LEU A 34 -15.45 -3.03 9.00
N LEU A 35 -14.72 -1.96 9.29
CA LEU A 35 -15.26 -0.65 9.64
C LEU A 35 -14.54 0.46 8.86
N PRO A 36 -15.18 1.63 8.66
CA PRO A 36 -14.48 2.82 8.22
C PRO A 36 -13.43 3.26 9.24
N VAL A 37 -12.33 3.84 8.76
CA VAL A 37 -11.34 4.50 9.62
C VAL A 37 -11.81 5.90 10.00
N THR A 38 -11.54 6.29 11.24
CA THR A 38 -11.76 7.63 11.80
C THR A 38 -10.43 8.26 12.22
N LYS A 39 -10.41 9.58 12.45
CA LYS A 39 -9.21 10.28 12.93
C LYS A 39 -8.65 9.71 14.24
N ALA A 40 -9.51 9.16 15.11
CA ALA A 40 -9.11 8.54 16.37
C ALA A 40 -8.31 7.23 16.18
N ASP A 41 -8.42 6.59 15.01
CA ASP A 41 -7.70 5.35 14.71
C ASP A 41 -6.27 5.60 14.21
N LEU A 42 -5.97 6.81 13.71
CA LEU A 42 -4.74 7.10 12.97
C LEU A 42 -3.44 6.77 13.73
N PRO A 43 -3.30 7.05 15.04
CA PRO A 43 -2.10 6.65 15.76
C PRO A 43 -1.87 5.14 15.77
N ARG A 44 -2.95 4.35 15.87
CA ARG A 44 -2.88 2.87 15.84
C ARG A 44 -2.59 2.35 14.43
N ILE A 45 -3.12 3.01 13.41
CA ILE A 45 -2.89 2.63 12.01
C ILE A 45 -1.44 2.91 11.60
N ALA A 46 -0.88 4.05 12.00
CA ALA A 46 0.54 4.36 11.77
C ALA A 46 1.46 3.32 12.44
N LEU A 47 1.14 2.94 13.69
CA LEU A 47 1.86 1.86 14.37
C LEU A 47 1.69 0.51 13.67
N LEU A 48 0.47 0.17 13.26
CA LEU A 48 0.17 -1.09 12.56
C LEU A 48 0.96 -1.21 11.25
N GLU A 49 1.03 -0.15 10.46
CA GLU A 49 1.84 -0.13 9.24
C GLU A 49 3.32 -0.34 9.57
N HIS A 50 3.86 0.38 10.55
CA HIS A 50 5.23 0.19 10.99
C HIS A 50 5.51 -1.27 11.39
N LEU A 51 4.68 -1.85 12.27
CA LEU A 51 4.84 -3.23 12.74
C LEU A 51 4.82 -4.24 11.59
N ALA A 52 3.99 -4.01 10.57
CA ALA A 52 3.90 -4.91 9.43
C ALA A 52 5.12 -4.85 8.49
N PHE A 53 5.93 -3.80 8.58
CA PHE A 53 7.13 -3.59 7.80
C PHE A 53 8.40 -3.52 8.67
N GLU A 54 8.32 -3.81 9.98
CA GLU A 54 9.42 -3.59 10.94
C GLU A 54 10.68 -4.38 10.56
N GLU A 55 10.49 -5.62 10.11
CA GLU A 55 11.57 -6.54 9.70
C GLU A 55 11.77 -6.59 8.16
N ASP A 56 11.25 -5.61 7.41
CA ASP A 56 11.37 -5.57 5.94
C ASP A 56 12.59 -4.75 5.51
N GLU A 57 13.62 -5.42 4.98
CA GLU A 57 14.88 -4.79 4.57
C GLU A 57 14.68 -3.73 3.48
N PHE A 58 13.74 -3.97 2.54
CA PHE A 58 13.38 -2.97 1.53
C PHE A 58 12.84 -1.69 2.17
N SER A 59 11.96 -1.80 3.17
CA SER A 59 11.40 -0.65 3.88
C SER A 59 12.44 0.07 4.73
N ASP A 60 13.39 -0.66 5.33
CA ASP A 60 14.54 -0.08 6.01
C ASP A 60 15.39 0.78 5.07
N LEU A 61 15.67 0.27 3.86
CA LEU A 61 16.42 0.99 2.84
C LEU A 61 15.65 2.20 2.30
N ALA A 62 14.36 2.03 2.00
CA ALA A 62 13.54 3.08 1.40
C ALA A 62 13.20 4.22 2.37
N PHE A 63 12.81 3.90 3.60
CA PHE A 63 12.24 4.87 4.54
C PHE A 63 13.12 5.13 5.77
N GLY A 64 14.22 4.41 5.90
CA GLY A 64 15.12 4.50 7.05
C GLY A 64 14.64 3.68 8.25
N LYS A 65 15.61 3.27 9.07
CA LYS A 65 15.37 2.48 10.29
C LYS A 65 14.65 3.25 11.40
N GLU A 66 14.71 4.58 11.37
CA GLU A 66 14.04 5.45 12.36
C GLU A 66 12.52 5.63 12.12
N ARG A 67 11.94 4.98 11.10
CA ARG A 67 10.51 5.10 10.75
C ARG A 67 9.53 4.67 11.87
N GLY A 68 10.01 3.88 12.84
CA GLY A 68 9.27 3.51 14.05
C GLY A 68 9.33 4.53 15.19
N SER A 69 10.14 5.59 15.05
CA SER A 69 10.29 6.62 16.09
C SER A 69 8.99 7.39 16.33
N PRO A 70 8.77 7.96 17.54
CA PRO A 70 7.58 8.76 17.82
C PRO A 70 7.35 9.91 16.83
N ALA A 71 8.43 10.54 16.35
CA ALA A 71 8.36 11.62 15.37
C ALA A 71 7.90 11.10 13.99
N ALA A 72 8.46 9.99 13.52
CA ALA A 72 8.09 9.37 12.25
C ALA A 72 6.64 8.83 12.26
N LEU A 73 6.22 8.18 13.35
CA LEU A 73 4.84 7.73 13.52
C LEU A 73 3.86 8.91 13.53
N LYS A 74 4.22 10.02 14.18
CA LYS A 74 3.37 11.23 14.18
C LYS A 74 3.32 11.92 12.81
N MET A 75 4.40 11.87 12.05
CA MET A 75 4.40 12.32 10.66
C MET A 75 3.48 11.44 9.81
N ARG A 76 3.57 10.11 9.98
CA ARG A 76 2.76 9.16 9.23
C ARG A 76 1.27 9.28 9.54
N GLU A 77 0.93 9.50 10.81
CA GLU A 77 -0.43 9.85 11.26
C GLU A 77 -0.99 11.05 10.47
N ARG A 78 -0.22 12.14 10.34
CA ARG A 78 -0.64 13.33 9.57
C ARG A 78 -0.83 13.04 8.09
N GLN A 79 -0.03 12.15 7.50
CA GLN A 79 -0.21 11.75 6.10
C GLN A 79 -1.51 10.97 5.89
N PHE A 80 -1.86 10.07 6.81
CA PHE A 80 -3.17 9.40 6.79
C PHE A 80 -4.31 10.40 6.98
N GLU A 81 -4.16 11.38 7.87
CA GLU A 81 -5.16 12.43 8.09
C GLU A 81 -5.40 13.27 6.83
N LYS A 82 -4.33 13.77 6.18
CA LYS A 82 -4.42 14.51 4.91
C LYS A 82 -5.13 13.72 3.80
N PHE A 83 -5.03 12.39 3.82
CA PHE A 83 -5.75 11.55 2.87
C PHE A 83 -7.25 11.46 3.20
N LEU A 84 -7.61 11.36 4.49
CA LEU A 84 -9.02 11.39 4.92
C LEU A 84 -9.67 12.75 4.64
N ASP A 85 -8.98 13.87 4.93
CA ASP A 85 -9.54 15.21 4.72
C ASP A 85 -9.87 15.48 3.23
N ARG A 86 -9.05 14.98 2.30
CA ARG A 86 -9.33 15.05 0.86
C ARG A 86 -10.57 14.25 0.46
N ALA A 87 -10.82 13.13 1.15
CA ALA A 87 -12.00 12.33 0.93
C ALA A 87 -13.29 13.03 1.38
N GLU A 88 -13.23 13.72 2.52
CA GLU A 88 -14.37 14.44 3.10
C GLU A 88 -14.76 15.68 2.29
N THR A 89 -13.78 16.32 1.64
CA THR A 89 -13.98 17.54 0.84
C THR A 89 -14.51 17.28 -0.58
N GLY A 90 -14.61 16.02 -1.00
CA GLY A 90 -15.15 15.65 -2.31
C GLY A 90 -14.21 15.89 -3.50
N GLU A 91 -12.95 16.27 -3.24
CA GLU A 91 -11.86 16.07 -4.20
C GLU A 91 -11.75 14.58 -4.54
N GLU A 92 -11.16 14.18 -5.67
CA GLU A 92 -10.99 12.76 -6.08
C GLU A 92 -10.42 11.90 -4.93
N GLY A 93 -11.35 11.37 -4.13
CA GLY A 93 -11.07 11.03 -2.75
C GLY A 93 -10.82 9.56 -2.56
N GLY A 94 -10.11 9.22 -1.50
CA GLY A 94 -9.90 7.85 -1.11
C GLY A 94 -10.42 7.55 0.28
N TRP A 95 -10.63 6.28 0.61
CA TRP A 95 -11.08 5.87 1.94
C TRP A 95 -10.15 4.82 2.50
N TYR A 96 -10.17 4.68 3.83
CA TYR A 96 -9.58 3.54 4.51
C TYR A 96 -10.66 2.67 5.14
N CYS A 97 -10.47 1.36 5.04
CA CYS A 97 -11.21 0.36 5.77
C CYS A 97 -10.26 -0.31 6.76
N LYS A 98 -10.72 -0.54 8.00
CA LYS A 98 -10.00 -1.26 9.05
C LYS A 98 -10.68 -2.59 9.35
N ALA A 99 -9.88 -3.63 9.57
CA ALA A 99 -10.30 -4.89 10.13
C ALA A 99 -10.12 -4.84 11.65
N VAL A 100 -11.20 -5.08 12.38
CA VAL A 100 -11.24 -5.04 13.84
C VAL A 100 -11.54 -6.43 14.38
N LEU A 101 -10.67 -6.93 15.26
CA LEU A 101 -10.90 -8.15 16.01
C LEU A 101 -11.64 -7.81 17.31
N ARG A 102 -12.77 -8.47 17.52
CA ARG A 102 -13.53 -8.38 18.77
C ARG A 102 -13.14 -9.52 19.70
N ALA A 103 -12.68 -9.18 20.90
CA ALA A 103 -12.45 -10.16 21.95
C ALA A 103 -13.79 -10.78 22.41
N GLU A 104 -13.81 -12.10 22.61
CA GLU A 104 -14.95 -12.78 23.21
C GLU A 104 -15.25 -12.18 24.60
N GLY A 105 -16.52 -11.88 24.88
CA GLY A 105 -16.94 -11.31 26.17
C GLY A 105 -16.87 -9.79 26.29
N GLY A 106 -16.75 -9.04 25.19
CA GLY A 106 -16.82 -7.56 25.20
C GLY A 106 -15.51 -6.87 25.59
N GLY A 107 -14.38 -7.54 25.41
CA GLY A 107 -13.04 -6.97 25.61
C GLY A 107 -12.68 -5.90 24.56
N LYS A 108 -11.49 -5.32 24.72
CA LYS A 108 -10.97 -4.21 23.91
C LYS A 108 -10.89 -4.61 22.43
N GLU A 109 -11.54 -3.83 21.56
CA GLU A 109 -11.42 -3.95 20.10
C GLU A 109 -9.99 -3.63 19.63
N GLU A 110 -9.42 -4.50 18.80
CA GLU A 110 -8.08 -4.36 18.25
C GLU A 110 -8.12 -4.20 16.73
N ILE A 111 -7.41 -3.19 16.20
CA ILE A 111 -7.26 -3.01 14.76
C ILE A 111 -6.14 -3.93 14.29
N VAL A 112 -6.48 -4.93 13.48
CA VAL A 112 -5.55 -5.99 13.05
C VAL A 112 -5.20 -5.91 11.56
N GLY A 113 -5.84 -5.01 10.82
CA GLY A 113 -5.51 -4.77 9.41
C GLY A 113 -6.17 -3.50 8.87
N ILE A 114 -5.63 -2.99 7.78
CA ILE A 114 -6.17 -1.86 7.04
C ILE A 114 -6.04 -2.04 5.52
N ALA A 115 -6.94 -1.43 4.78
CA ALA A 115 -6.80 -1.19 3.35
C ALA A 115 -7.16 0.25 3.02
N GLY A 116 -6.43 0.87 2.10
CA GLY A 116 -6.65 2.24 1.64
C GLY A 116 -6.82 2.29 0.14
N TRP A 117 -7.86 2.97 -0.31
CA TRP A 117 -8.29 2.99 -1.70
C TRP A 117 -8.47 4.42 -2.17
N SER A 118 -8.13 4.73 -3.42
CA SER A 118 -8.41 6.04 -4.03
C SER A 118 -8.96 5.90 -5.43
N LEU A 119 -9.90 6.76 -5.80
CA LEU A 119 -10.35 6.89 -7.18
C LEU A 119 -9.32 7.70 -7.98
N GLY A 120 -9.12 7.36 -9.26
CA GLY A 120 -8.37 8.18 -10.20
C GLY A 120 -8.93 8.07 -11.61
N GLY A 121 -8.50 8.98 -12.48
CA GLY A 121 -8.95 9.04 -13.88
C GLY A 121 -10.27 9.79 -14.08
N GLY A 122 -10.61 10.07 -15.34
CA GLY A 122 -11.72 10.95 -15.74
C GLY A 122 -11.34 11.93 -16.86
N GLU A 123 -12.33 12.63 -17.43
CA GLU A 123 -12.11 13.62 -18.50
C GLU A 123 -11.07 14.67 -18.06
N GLY A 124 -9.91 14.68 -18.72
CA GLY A 124 -8.83 15.65 -18.49
C GLY A 124 -7.48 15.06 -18.06
N VAL A 125 -7.38 13.78 -17.72
CA VAL A 125 -6.15 13.15 -17.20
C VAL A 125 -5.20 12.64 -18.30
N GLY A 126 -5.65 12.58 -19.56
CA GLY A 126 -4.92 11.98 -20.69
C GLY A 126 -4.38 12.94 -21.75
N LYS A 127 -3.88 14.13 -21.40
CA LYS A 127 -3.09 14.92 -22.36
C LYS A 127 -1.64 14.46 -22.31
N GLU A 128 -1.26 13.68 -23.31
CA GLU A 128 0.10 13.26 -23.62
C GLU A 128 1.04 14.48 -23.69
N THR A 129 2.12 14.44 -22.90
CA THR A 129 3.33 15.20 -23.20
C THR A 129 4.36 14.18 -23.68
N GLU A 130 4.64 14.18 -24.98
CA GLU A 130 5.82 13.52 -25.53
C GLU A 130 7.06 14.14 -24.87
N MET A 131 7.79 13.37 -24.06
CA MET A 131 9.13 13.76 -23.60
C MET A 131 10.15 12.83 -24.26
N GLY A 132 10.79 13.34 -25.30
CA GLY A 132 12.05 12.80 -25.80
C GLY A 132 13.20 13.18 -24.88
N GLY A 133 14.24 12.35 -24.88
CA GLY A 133 15.60 12.75 -24.49
C GLY A 133 15.99 12.53 -23.03
N GLU A 134 16.86 11.53 -22.86
CA GLU A 134 17.70 11.17 -21.72
C GLU A 134 18.21 12.34 -20.85
N ASN A 135 17.98 12.27 -19.53
CA ASN A 135 18.97 12.61 -18.49
C ASN A 135 18.53 12.06 -17.11
N ALA A 136 19.44 11.37 -16.41
CA ALA A 136 19.13 10.43 -15.33
C ALA A 136 19.34 10.95 -13.88
N ASP A 137 19.61 12.24 -13.67
CA ASP A 137 20.11 12.74 -12.37
C ASP A 137 19.17 13.74 -11.64
N ALA A 138 17.88 13.80 -11.97
CA ALA A 138 16.92 14.65 -11.26
C ALA A 138 15.82 13.81 -10.58
N VAL A 139 15.80 13.85 -9.25
CA VAL A 139 14.72 13.30 -8.42
C VAL A 139 13.43 14.11 -8.68
N HIS A 140 12.64 13.67 -9.65
CA HIS A 140 11.32 14.22 -9.91
C HIS A 140 10.31 13.54 -8.97
N SER A 141 9.98 14.18 -7.85
CA SER A 141 8.85 13.77 -7.02
C SER A 141 7.60 14.52 -7.46
N VAL A 142 6.87 13.97 -8.44
CA VAL A 142 5.49 14.37 -8.71
C VAL A 142 4.67 13.89 -7.52
N GLY A 143 4.34 14.80 -6.61
CA GLY A 143 3.28 14.54 -5.64
C GLY A 143 2.00 14.27 -6.41
N SER A 144 1.24 13.24 -6.02
CA SER A 144 -0.10 12.99 -6.55
C SER A 144 -0.90 14.30 -6.54
N LEU A 145 -0.99 14.90 -7.72
CA LEU A 145 -1.68 16.15 -8.03
C LEU A 145 -2.31 15.92 -9.40
N ALA A 146 -3.45 15.23 -9.40
CA ALA A 146 -4.48 15.50 -10.39
C ALA A 146 -4.89 16.97 -10.18
N GLY A 147 -4.38 17.84 -11.05
CA GLY A 147 -4.57 19.28 -10.99
C GLY A 147 -4.15 19.86 -12.32
N THR A 148 -5.14 20.44 -13.00
CA THR A 148 -5.20 21.08 -14.32
C THR A 148 -3.90 21.59 -14.92
N GLY A 149 -3.77 21.41 -16.23
CA GLY A 149 -2.65 21.84 -17.05
C GLY A 149 -2.34 23.33 -16.94
N GLU A 150 -1.31 23.62 -16.18
CA GLU A 150 -0.44 24.79 -16.32
C GLU A 150 0.99 24.25 -16.40
N GLU A 151 1.83 24.87 -17.24
CA GLU A 151 3.26 24.57 -17.33
C GLU A 151 3.89 24.63 -15.93
N ARG A 152 4.09 23.45 -15.31
CA ARG A 152 4.74 23.34 -14.01
C ARG A 152 6.24 23.55 -14.22
N GLU A 153 6.73 24.74 -13.91
CA GLU A 153 8.15 24.93 -13.61
C GLU A 153 8.56 23.88 -12.55
N THR A 154 9.44 22.97 -12.93
CA THR A 154 9.96 21.90 -12.06
C THR A 154 10.85 22.51 -10.99
N LYS A 155 10.25 22.94 -9.88
CA LYS A 155 11.00 23.41 -8.71
C LYS A 155 11.67 22.22 -8.02
N ILE A 156 12.99 22.28 -7.89
CA ILE A 156 13.77 21.31 -7.10
C ILE A 156 13.31 21.42 -5.64
N LYS A 157 12.86 20.31 -5.05
CA LYS A 157 12.42 20.27 -3.64
C LYS A 157 13.62 20.37 -2.71
N THR A 158 13.50 21.09 -1.60
CA THR A 158 14.54 21.13 -0.57
C THR A 158 14.61 19.81 0.19
N LYS A 159 15.69 19.60 0.95
CA LYS A 159 15.83 18.42 1.80
C LYS A 159 14.70 18.31 2.81
N GLU A 160 14.30 19.43 3.42
CA GLU A 160 13.23 19.50 4.41
C GLU A 160 11.88 19.12 3.79
N GLU A 161 11.59 19.62 2.58
CA GLU A 161 10.37 19.24 1.84
C GLU A 161 10.35 17.75 1.51
N LEU A 162 11.49 17.16 1.15
CA LEU A 162 11.60 15.72 0.89
C LEU A 162 11.45 14.89 2.17
N GLU A 163 12.01 15.35 3.29
CA GLU A 163 11.85 14.72 4.61
C GLU A 163 10.39 14.80 5.10
N GLU A 164 9.65 15.86 4.78
CA GLU A 164 8.21 15.95 5.08
C GLU A 164 7.35 15.02 4.20
N ILE A 165 7.84 14.62 3.03
CA ILE A 165 7.15 13.69 2.12
C ILE A 165 7.47 12.24 2.48
N TRP A 166 8.74 11.90 2.59
CA TRP A 166 9.21 10.52 2.67
C TRP A 166 9.67 10.09 4.07
N GLY A 167 9.89 11.06 4.95
CA GLY A 167 10.44 10.83 6.28
C GLY A 167 11.94 11.07 6.33
N LYS A 168 12.40 11.43 7.53
CA LYS A 168 13.82 11.60 7.82
C LYS A 168 14.59 10.29 7.59
N GLY A 169 15.69 10.39 6.84
CA GLY A 169 16.54 9.24 6.53
C GLY A 169 16.01 8.31 5.43
N SER A 170 15.01 8.75 4.67
CA SER A 170 14.53 8.04 3.49
C SER A 170 15.54 8.08 2.35
N ASN A 171 15.65 6.98 1.61
CA ASN A 171 16.33 6.97 0.33
C ASN A 171 15.40 7.57 -0.74
N VAL A 172 15.59 8.86 -1.01
CA VAL A 172 14.67 9.62 -1.85
C VAL A 172 14.63 9.09 -3.29
N GLN A 173 15.78 8.69 -3.84
CA GLN A 173 15.85 8.12 -5.18
C GLN A 173 15.07 6.81 -5.26
N LEU A 174 15.25 5.91 -4.29
CA LEU A 174 14.49 4.66 -4.21
C LEU A 174 12.99 4.92 -4.06
N CYS A 175 12.61 5.86 -3.20
CA CYS A 175 11.21 6.25 -3.04
C CYS A 175 10.61 6.79 -4.35
N ALA A 176 11.33 7.64 -5.07
CA ALA A 176 10.89 8.19 -6.34
C ALA A 176 10.73 7.08 -7.40
N ASP A 177 11.73 6.21 -7.53
CA ASP A 177 11.75 5.15 -8.54
C ASP A 177 10.67 4.09 -8.32
N VAL A 178 10.22 3.90 -7.08
CA VAL A 178 9.18 2.91 -6.75
C VAL A 178 7.78 3.52 -6.71
N PHE A 179 7.61 4.66 -6.04
CA PHE A 179 6.28 5.21 -5.79
C PHE A 179 5.85 6.22 -6.83
N VAL A 180 6.75 7.11 -7.27
CA VAL A 180 6.40 8.15 -8.25
C VAL A 180 6.31 7.53 -9.64
N ARG A 181 7.36 6.82 -10.08
CA ARG A 181 7.31 6.11 -11.36
C ARG A 181 6.22 5.05 -11.39
N GLY A 182 5.99 4.34 -10.28
CA GLY A 182 4.89 3.38 -10.16
C GLY A 182 3.52 4.03 -10.45
N ASP A 183 3.29 5.23 -9.92
CA ASP A 183 2.05 5.99 -10.17
C ASP A 183 1.94 6.51 -11.60
N GLU A 184 3.06 6.91 -12.22
CA GLU A 184 3.12 7.25 -13.65
C GLU A 184 2.77 6.05 -14.53
N HIS A 185 3.31 4.86 -14.21
CA HIS A 185 2.96 3.62 -14.89
C HIS A 185 1.48 3.30 -14.74
N ILE A 186 0.91 3.41 -13.52
CA ILE A 186 -0.53 3.25 -13.28
C ILE A 186 -1.34 4.19 -14.16
N SER A 187 -0.98 5.47 -14.20
CA SER A 187 -1.69 6.47 -14.98
C SER A 187 -1.65 6.15 -16.48
N ARG A 188 -0.49 5.73 -16.99
CA ARG A 188 -0.30 5.33 -18.39
C ARG A 188 -1.12 4.10 -18.76
N VAL A 189 -1.12 3.05 -17.92
CA VAL A 189 -1.82 1.79 -18.24
C VAL A 189 -3.34 1.88 -18.08
N CYS A 190 -3.84 2.79 -17.24
CA CYS A 190 -5.26 3.02 -17.09
C CYS A 190 -5.84 3.97 -18.15
N GLY A 191 -5.02 4.86 -18.71
CA GLY A 191 -5.42 5.80 -19.75
C GLY A 191 -6.41 6.86 -19.24
N VAL A 192 -7.51 7.07 -19.96
CA VAL A 192 -8.54 8.08 -19.64
C VAL A 192 -9.70 7.54 -18.80
N GLU A 193 -9.79 6.21 -18.69
CA GLU A 193 -10.87 5.54 -17.96
C GLU A 193 -10.81 5.85 -16.47
N LYS A 194 -11.87 5.59 -15.72
CA LYS A 194 -11.80 5.67 -14.24
C LYS A 194 -11.23 4.38 -13.67
N TRP A 195 -10.41 4.51 -12.63
CA TRP A 195 -9.82 3.37 -11.92
C TRP A 195 -9.89 3.54 -10.41
N LEU A 196 -9.87 2.40 -9.72
CA LEU A 196 -9.70 2.32 -8.28
C LEU A 196 -8.28 1.83 -7.95
N LYS A 197 -7.52 2.60 -7.18
CA LYS A 197 -6.17 2.23 -6.76
C LYS A 197 -6.18 1.68 -5.34
N LEU A 198 -5.58 0.51 -5.12
CA LEU A 198 -5.23 0.03 -3.78
C LEU A 198 -3.87 0.65 -3.37
N ASN A 199 -3.91 1.61 -2.45
CA ASN A 199 -2.73 2.34 -1.99
C ASN A 199 -1.93 1.54 -0.96
N ILE A 200 -2.65 0.89 -0.04
CA ILE A 200 -2.10 0.15 1.09
C ILE A 200 -3.04 -1.01 1.42
N LEU A 201 -2.48 -2.18 1.72
CA LEU A 201 -3.17 -3.27 2.39
C LEU A 201 -2.19 -3.96 3.34
N VAL A 202 -2.44 -3.80 4.63
CA VAL A 202 -1.53 -4.21 5.69
C VAL A 202 -2.29 -5.00 6.74
N ILE A 203 -1.72 -6.14 7.14
CA ILE A 203 -2.21 -6.97 8.23
C ILE A 203 -1.14 -7.05 9.30
N HIS A 204 -1.54 -6.90 10.55
CA HIS A 204 -0.66 -7.05 11.71
C HIS A 204 0.06 -8.41 11.62
N PRO A 205 1.39 -8.49 11.84
CA PRO A 205 2.17 -9.72 11.68
C PRO A 205 1.54 -10.96 12.34
N SER A 206 1.17 -10.86 13.62
CA SER A 206 0.53 -11.95 14.38
C SER A 206 -0.84 -12.42 13.87
N TYR A 207 -1.47 -11.67 12.97
CA TYR A 207 -2.80 -11.92 12.42
C TYR A 207 -2.79 -12.21 10.91
N GLN A 208 -1.61 -12.27 10.29
CA GLN A 208 -1.46 -12.66 8.88
C GLN A 208 -1.90 -14.11 8.63
N ARG A 209 -2.13 -14.45 7.36
CA ARG A 209 -2.52 -15.81 6.90
C ARG A 209 -3.84 -16.35 7.46
N ARG A 210 -4.68 -15.48 8.03
CA ARG A 210 -6.03 -15.82 8.54
C ARG A 210 -7.17 -15.39 7.61
N GLY A 211 -6.87 -14.91 6.40
CA GLY A 211 -7.89 -14.43 5.45
C GLY A 211 -8.31 -12.97 5.61
N ILE A 212 -7.76 -12.24 6.59
CA ILE A 212 -8.07 -10.81 6.83
C ILE A 212 -7.71 -9.94 5.62
N GLY A 213 -6.56 -10.21 4.98
CA GLY A 213 -6.16 -9.47 3.77
C GLY A 213 -7.11 -9.68 2.60
N THR A 214 -7.64 -10.90 2.47
CA THR A 214 -8.70 -11.24 1.51
C THR A 214 -9.98 -10.45 1.82
N LEU A 215 -10.44 -10.41 3.07
CA LEU A 215 -11.66 -9.69 3.45
C LEU A 215 -11.57 -8.20 3.13
N LEU A 216 -10.43 -7.57 3.45
CA LEU A 216 -10.19 -6.16 3.15
C LEU A 216 -10.11 -5.88 1.64
N LEU A 217 -9.47 -6.77 0.88
CA LEU A 217 -9.39 -6.66 -0.58
C LEU A 217 -10.77 -6.75 -1.23
N GLU A 218 -11.56 -7.77 -0.85
CA GLU A 218 -12.90 -8.02 -1.38
C GLU A 218 -13.86 -6.83 -1.15
N GLN A 219 -13.74 -6.14 -0.01
CA GLN A 219 -14.55 -4.95 0.27
C GLN A 219 -14.39 -3.86 -0.79
N GLY A 220 -13.15 -3.57 -1.20
CA GLY A 220 -12.89 -2.57 -2.25
C GLY A 220 -13.21 -3.08 -3.65
N LEU A 221 -12.94 -4.37 -3.94
CA LEU A 221 -13.29 -4.98 -5.22
C LEU A 221 -14.79 -4.99 -5.47
N LYS A 222 -15.61 -5.20 -4.43
CA LYS A 222 -17.08 -5.11 -4.54
C LYS A 222 -17.52 -3.74 -5.07
N LEU A 223 -16.95 -2.66 -4.53
CA LEU A 223 -17.24 -1.31 -4.99
C LEU A 223 -16.76 -1.07 -6.43
N ALA A 224 -15.58 -1.59 -6.79
CA ALA A 224 -15.08 -1.50 -8.15
C ALA A 224 -16.00 -2.22 -9.14
N ASP A 225 -16.48 -3.42 -8.80
CA ASP A 225 -17.40 -4.19 -9.63
C ASP A 225 -18.76 -3.49 -9.76
N GLU A 226 -19.33 -2.96 -8.67
CA GLU A 226 -20.58 -2.18 -8.69
C GLU A 226 -20.47 -0.93 -9.58
N LYS A 227 -19.28 -0.31 -9.65
CA LYS A 227 -19.03 0.90 -10.45
C LYS A 227 -18.40 0.62 -11.80
N SER A 228 -18.19 -0.64 -12.17
CA SER A 228 -17.50 -1.05 -13.40
C SER A 228 -16.11 -0.37 -13.56
N LEU A 229 -15.37 -0.25 -12.46
CA LEU A 229 -14.04 0.33 -12.44
C LEU A 229 -12.98 -0.75 -12.64
N GLN A 230 -11.92 -0.41 -13.39
CA GLN A 230 -10.68 -1.18 -13.32
C GLN A 230 -10.00 -0.95 -11.97
N VAL A 231 -9.25 -1.94 -11.48
CA VAL A 231 -8.52 -1.83 -10.21
C VAL A 231 -7.03 -1.95 -10.46
N VAL A 232 -6.24 -1.08 -9.83
CA VAL A 232 -4.78 -1.02 -10.01
C VAL A 232 -4.05 -0.97 -8.68
N LEU A 233 -2.84 -1.52 -8.66
CA LEU A 233 -1.97 -1.53 -7.49
C LEU A 233 -0.51 -1.76 -7.87
N GLY A 234 0.39 -1.34 -6.98
CA GLY A 234 1.77 -1.80 -6.96
C GLY A 234 1.95 -2.95 -5.96
N ALA A 235 2.23 -4.15 -6.48
CA ALA A 235 2.44 -5.35 -5.71
C ALA A 235 3.93 -5.51 -5.34
N SER A 236 4.17 -5.80 -4.06
CA SER A 236 5.44 -6.40 -3.61
C SER A 236 5.51 -7.86 -4.06
N PRO A 237 6.68 -8.53 -4.00
CA PRO A 237 6.81 -9.93 -4.43
C PRO A 237 5.85 -10.85 -3.67
N TRP A 238 5.60 -10.52 -2.40
CA TRP A 238 4.74 -11.26 -1.47
C TRP A 238 3.24 -11.12 -1.80
N GLY A 239 2.86 -10.02 -2.44
CA GLY A 239 1.46 -9.72 -2.75
C GLY A 239 0.95 -10.31 -4.06
N ILE A 240 1.83 -10.51 -5.04
CA ILE A 240 1.48 -10.91 -6.40
C ILE A 240 0.55 -12.14 -6.41
N GLY A 241 0.89 -13.15 -5.61
CA GLY A 241 0.11 -14.39 -5.52
C GLY A 241 -1.30 -14.21 -4.96
N LEU A 242 -1.53 -13.23 -4.07
CA LEU A 242 -2.88 -12.90 -3.61
C LEU A 242 -3.66 -12.25 -4.74
N TYR A 243 -3.09 -11.23 -5.38
CA TYR A 243 -3.82 -10.44 -6.38
C TYR A 243 -4.19 -11.25 -7.62
N ARG A 244 -3.31 -12.12 -8.11
CA ARG A 244 -3.64 -13.00 -9.26
C ARG A 244 -4.87 -13.86 -9.02
N LYS A 245 -5.11 -14.31 -7.78
CA LYS A 245 -6.33 -15.08 -7.42
C LYS A 245 -7.61 -14.28 -7.58
N TYR A 246 -7.52 -12.95 -7.56
CA TYR A 246 -8.65 -12.03 -7.72
C TYR A 246 -8.74 -11.43 -9.13
N GLY A 247 -8.05 -12.03 -10.11
CA GLY A 247 -8.13 -11.62 -11.52
C GLY A 247 -7.25 -10.42 -11.87
N PHE A 248 -6.26 -10.10 -11.03
CA PHE A 248 -5.24 -9.12 -11.40
C PHE A 248 -4.21 -9.76 -12.34
N VAL A 249 -3.84 -9.02 -13.39
CA VAL A 249 -2.77 -9.35 -14.32
C VAL A 249 -1.62 -8.36 -14.19
N ASP A 250 -0.41 -8.83 -14.46
CA ASP A 250 0.80 -8.02 -14.46
C ASP A 250 0.78 -7.08 -15.68
N VAL A 251 0.88 -5.77 -15.48
CA VAL A 251 0.89 -4.78 -16.57
C VAL A 251 2.22 -4.04 -16.70
N HIS A 252 3.03 -4.01 -15.64
CA HIS A 252 4.39 -3.47 -15.68
C HIS A 252 5.26 -4.07 -14.58
N CYS A 253 6.45 -4.55 -14.92
CA CYS A 253 7.45 -5.04 -13.95
C CYS A 253 8.46 -3.95 -13.63
N MET A 254 8.72 -3.74 -12.34
CA MET A 254 9.74 -2.82 -11.82
C MET A 254 10.84 -3.65 -11.16
N ASP A 255 11.91 -3.87 -11.92
CA ASP A 255 13.13 -4.52 -11.43
C ASP A 255 14.03 -3.47 -10.78
N ILE A 256 14.22 -3.59 -9.48
CA ILE A 256 14.90 -2.61 -8.65
C ILE A 256 16.21 -3.24 -8.18
N GLU A 257 17.32 -2.77 -8.72
CA GLU A 257 18.68 -3.12 -8.29
C GLU A 257 19.01 -2.37 -6.99
N LEU A 258 18.73 -2.99 -5.85
CA LEU A 258 18.90 -2.40 -4.52
C LEU A 258 20.35 -1.97 -4.25
N ASP A 259 21.31 -2.70 -4.80
CA ASP A 259 22.74 -2.40 -4.72
C ASP A 259 23.14 -1.02 -5.30
N ARG A 260 22.26 -0.39 -6.10
CA ARG A 260 22.54 0.93 -6.71
C ARG A 260 22.15 2.10 -5.81
N TYR A 261 21.46 1.84 -4.71
CA TYR A 261 20.95 2.87 -3.81
C TYR A 261 21.85 2.98 -2.58
N GLU A 262 22.03 4.20 -2.08
CA GLU A 262 22.80 4.44 -0.85
C GLU A 262 22.28 3.56 0.30
N GLY A 263 23.19 2.75 0.87
CA GLY A 263 22.90 1.81 1.96
C GLY A 263 22.35 0.45 1.50
N GLY A 264 22.27 0.21 0.19
CA GLY A 264 21.72 -1.01 -0.41
C GLY A 264 22.78 -2.06 -0.79
N GLU A 265 24.06 -1.82 -0.51
CA GLU A 265 25.15 -2.68 -0.97
C GLU A 265 25.03 -4.13 -0.45
N GLY A 266 24.92 -5.08 -1.38
CA GLY A 266 24.81 -6.51 -1.08
C GLY A 266 23.38 -7.00 -0.88
N MET A 267 22.38 -6.13 -1.06
CA MET A 267 20.95 -6.49 -0.98
C MET A 267 20.41 -7.07 -2.29
N GLY A 268 21.16 -6.96 -3.39
CA GLY A 268 20.81 -7.54 -4.69
C GLY A 268 19.67 -6.78 -5.38
N SER A 269 18.62 -7.50 -5.79
CA SER A 269 17.50 -6.93 -6.55
C SER A 269 16.14 -7.42 -6.05
N THR A 270 15.11 -6.60 -6.17
CA THR A 270 13.71 -7.00 -5.94
C THR A 270 12.84 -6.66 -7.14
N ARG A 271 11.81 -7.48 -7.38
CA ARG A 271 10.83 -7.26 -8.45
C ARG A 271 9.48 -6.87 -7.87
N HIS A 272 9.06 -5.64 -8.12
CA HIS A 272 7.70 -5.18 -7.87
C HIS A 272 6.91 -5.18 -9.17
N VAL A 273 5.59 -5.26 -9.08
CA VAL A 273 4.73 -5.36 -10.27
C VAL A 273 3.55 -4.42 -10.14
N ILE A 274 3.35 -3.55 -11.12
CA ILE A 274 2.07 -2.87 -11.30
C ILE A 274 1.11 -3.89 -11.88
N MET A 275 0.02 -4.12 -11.16
CA MET A 275 -1.02 -5.07 -11.54
C MET A 275 -2.33 -4.36 -11.78
N ARG A 276 -3.10 -4.88 -12.75
CA ARG A 276 -4.43 -4.37 -13.10
C ARG A 276 -5.45 -5.51 -13.07
N ARG A 277 -6.62 -5.26 -12.50
CA ARG A 277 -7.81 -6.10 -12.66
C ARG A 277 -8.80 -5.35 -13.56
N PRO A 278 -9.27 -5.95 -14.67
CA PRO A 278 -10.25 -5.32 -15.53
C PRO A 278 -11.61 -5.14 -14.81
N PRO A 279 -12.48 -4.24 -15.29
CA PRO A 279 -13.84 -4.12 -14.80
C PRO A 279 -14.58 -5.46 -14.80
N GLY A 280 -15.32 -5.77 -13.73
CA GLY A 280 -16.09 -7.01 -13.62
C GLY A 280 -15.28 -8.28 -13.35
N GLY A 281 -13.96 -8.18 -13.19
CA GLY A 281 -13.11 -9.26 -12.68
C GLY A 281 -12.94 -10.47 -13.60
N ARG A 282 -13.17 -10.31 -14.90
CA ARG A 282 -12.95 -11.36 -15.90
C ARG A 282 -12.18 -10.77 -17.09
N GLU A 283 -11.16 -11.48 -17.54
CA GLU A 283 -10.76 -11.49 -18.95
C GLU A 283 -11.57 -12.57 -19.68
#